data_AF-A0A537WN70-F1
#
_entry.id   AF-A0A537WN70-F1
#
_cell.length_a   1.000
_cell.length_b   1.000
_cell.length_c   1.000
_cell.angle_alpha   90.00
_cell.angle_beta   90.00
_cell.angle_gamma   90.00
#
_symmetry.space_group_name_H-M   'P 1'
#
loop_
_entity.id
_entity.type
_entity.pdbx_description
1 polymer ?
#
loop_
_entity_poly.entity_id
_entity_poly.type
_entity_poly.pdbx_seq_one_letter_code
_entity_poly.pdbx_strand_id
1 'polypeptide(L)'
;ARLRDGVGLTHSNIMMSAFGPIYETPFGTEGDLVLLPDPSTKVEVEFGDGAAERFYLADIMTLDGKPWECCPRDFLRRALAALESEAELTLMAAFEQEFVYTGVEDRPGATYALDAWRRQGDFGE
;
A
#
# COMPACT_ATOMS: atom_id res chain seq x y z
N ALA A 1 4.58 -21.30 6.14
CA ALA A 1 3.20 -21.49 5.64
C ALA A 1 2.75 -20.24 4.88
N ARG A 2 2.47 -19.09 5.54
CA ARG A 2 1.87 -17.91 4.87
C ARG A 2 2.70 -17.22 3.78
N LEU A 3 4.03 -17.17 3.89
CA LEU A 3 4.88 -16.62 2.81
C LEU A 3 4.84 -17.47 1.53
N ARG A 4 4.42 -18.73 1.61
CA ARG A 4 4.29 -19.63 0.45
C ARG A 4 2.85 -19.79 0.00
N ASP A 5 1.94 -19.92 0.96
CA ASP A 5 0.55 -20.30 0.73
C ASP A 5 -0.39 -19.06 0.67
N GLY A 6 0.11 -17.88 1.05
CA GLY A 6 -0.64 -16.63 1.07
C GLY A 6 -1.79 -16.58 2.09
N VAL A 7 -2.65 -15.58 1.89
CA VAL A 7 -3.86 -15.30 2.68
C VAL A 7 -5.04 -15.15 1.74
N GLY A 8 -6.18 -15.77 2.05
CA GLY A 8 -7.37 -15.68 1.20
C GLY A 8 -7.90 -14.25 1.08
N LEU A 9 -8.43 -13.90 -0.09
CA LEU A 9 -9.05 -12.62 -0.42
C LEU A 9 -10.28 -12.87 -1.28
N THR A 10 -11.32 -12.04 -1.18
CA THR A 10 -12.45 -12.08 -2.12
C THR A 10 -12.26 -11.05 -3.23
N HIS A 11 -12.71 -11.37 -4.44
CA HIS A 11 -12.64 -10.45 -5.59
C HIS A 11 -13.22 -9.06 -5.29
N SER A 12 -14.33 -9.02 -4.57
CA SER A 12 -15.05 -7.78 -4.24
C SER A 12 -14.31 -6.87 -3.26
N ASN A 13 -13.26 -7.33 -2.56
CA ASN A 13 -12.51 -6.48 -1.64
C ASN A 13 -11.87 -5.27 -2.33
N ILE A 14 -11.47 -5.38 -3.59
CA ILE A 14 -10.90 -4.24 -4.35
C ILE A 14 -11.94 -3.15 -4.63
N MET A 15 -13.23 -3.48 -4.55
CA MET A 15 -14.35 -2.58 -4.79
C MET A 15 -14.87 -1.91 -3.51
N MET A 16 -14.19 -2.12 -2.38
CA MET A 16 -14.53 -1.44 -1.13
C MET A 16 -14.23 0.04 -1.25
N SER A 17 -15.24 0.89 -1.03
CA SER A 17 -15.06 2.33 -1.05
C SER A 17 -14.30 2.82 0.19
N ALA A 18 -13.81 4.06 0.14
CA ALA A 18 -13.12 4.69 1.27
C ALA A 18 -13.98 4.81 2.54
N PHE A 19 -15.31 4.65 2.43
CA PHE A 19 -16.25 4.69 3.57
C PHE A 19 -16.66 3.31 4.07
N GLY A 20 -16.12 2.23 3.50
CA GLY A 20 -16.37 0.85 3.91
C GLY A 20 -17.37 0.02 3.07
N PRO A 21 -18.44 0.56 2.43
CA PRO A 21 -19.32 -0.31 1.65
C PRO A 21 -18.66 -0.79 0.36
N ILE A 22 -19.02 -2.01 -0.03
CA ILE A 22 -18.80 -2.59 -1.36
C ILE A 22 -20.08 -2.35 -2.16
N TYR A 23 -19.98 -1.65 -3.28
CA TYR A 23 -21.11 -1.39 -4.19
C TYR A 23 -21.29 -2.54 -5.19
N GLU A 24 -22.14 -2.36 -6.21
CA GLU A 24 -22.31 -3.36 -7.27
C GLU A 24 -20.95 -3.71 -7.91
N THR A 25 -20.64 -5.01 -7.98
CA THR A 25 -19.37 -5.50 -8.52
C THR A 25 -19.62 -6.50 -9.65
N PRO A 26 -18.75 -6.55 -10.67
CA PRO A 26 -18.85 -7.54 -11.74
C PRO A 26 -18.48 -8.95 -11.27
N PHE A 27 -17.90 -9.11 -10.08
CA PHE A 27 -17.33 -10.36 -9.59
C PHE A 27 -18.34 -11.28 -8.91
N GLY A 28 -19.55 -10.80 -8.63
CA GLY A 28 -20.59 -11.59 -7.96
C GLY A 28 -20.09 -12.30 -6.70
N THR A 29 -20.42 -13.59 -6.57
CA THR A 29 -19.89 -14.49 -5.53
C THR A 29 -18.83 -15.45 -6.11
N GLU A 30 -18.14 -15.05 -7.18
CA GLU A 30 -17.16 -15.90 -7.85
C GLU A 30 -15.92 -16.09 -6.99
N GLY A 31 -15.67 -17.34 -6.57
CA GLY A 31 -14.38 -17.85 -6.11
C GLY A 31 -13.61 -17.07 -5.04
N ASP A 32 -12.47 -17.62 -4.66
CA ASP A 32 -11.50 -16.95 -3.79
C ASP A 32 -10.23 -16.58 -4.58
N LEU A 33 -9.56 -15.55 -4.12
CA LEU A 33 -8.22 -15.13 -4.52
C LEU A 33 -7.26 -15.36 -3.35
N VAL A 34 -5.96 -15.15 -3.60
CA VAL A 34 -4.92 -15.23 -2.59
C VAL A 34 -4.03 -13.99 -2.65
N LEU A 35 -3.86 -13.30 -1.54
CA LEU A 35 -2.75 -12.37 -1.33
C LEU A 35 -1.48 -13.18 -1.07
N LEU A 36 -0.56 -13.19 -2.04
CA LEU A 36 0.72 -13.87 -1.95
C LEU A 36 1.83 -12.86 -1.58
N PRO A 37 2.39 -12.91 -0.36
CA PRO A 37 3.42 -11.99 0.08
C PRO A 37 4.71 -12.12 -0.74
N ASP A 38 5.34 -11.00 -1.05
CA ASP A 38 6.69 -10.94 -1.60
C ASP A 38 7.71 -10.80 -0.45
N PRO A 39 8.53 -11.84 -0.16
CA PRO A 39 9.49 -11.80 0.95
C PRO A 39 10.52 -10.67 0.85
N SER A 40 10.79 -10.16 -0.36
CA SER A 40 11.74 -9.06 -0.56
C SER A 40 11.21 -7.70 -0.08
N THR A 41 9.91 -7.60 0.17
CA THR A 41 9.23 -6.36 0.59
C THR A 41 8.93 -6.30 2.09
N LYS A 42 9.61 -7.13 2.88
CA LYS A 42 9.43 -7.13 4.34
C LYS A 42 9.69 -5.73 4.90
N VAL A 43 8.71 -5.20 5.61
CA VAL A 43 8.85 -4.03 6.46
C VAL A 43 8.67 -4.48 7.91
N GLU A 44 9.54 -4.00 8.79
CA GLU A 44 9.50 -4.22 10.23
C GLU A 44 9.89 -2.90 10.91
N VAL A 45 8.95 -2.33 11.66
CA VAL A 45 9.13 -1.08 12.39
C VAL A 45 8.83 -1.34 13.86
N GLU A 46 9.83 -1.12 14.71
CA GLU A 46 9.70 -1.25 16.16
C GLU A 46 9.08 0.02 16.74
N PHE A 47 8.05 -0.13 17.59
CA PHE A 47 7.38 0.98 18.26
C PHE A 47 7.49 0.84 19.77
N GLY A 48 8.61 1.30 20.34
CA GLY A 48 8.82 1.36 21.79
C GLY A 48 8.44 0.06 22.50
N ASP A 49 7.56 0.16 23.50
CA ASP A 49 7.11 -0.97 24.33
C ASP A 49 6.03 -1.85 23.66
N GLY A 50 5.62 -1.52 22.42
CA GLY A 50 4.57 -2.20 21.67
C GLY A 50 5.06 -3.36 20.81
N ALA A 51 4.11 -4.07 20.18
CA ALA A 51 4.45 -5.03 19.14
C ALA A 51 4.97 -4.29 17.89
N ALA A 52 6.05 -4.79 17.30
CA ALA A 52 6.55 -4.30 16.02
C ALA A 52 5.46 -4.39 14.93
N GLU A 53 5.34 -3.34 14.14
CA GLU A 53 4.52 -3.35 12.93
C GLU A 53 5.28 -4.11 11.84
N ARG A 54 4.66 -5.16 11.30
CA ARG A 54 5.32 -6.08 10.36
C ARG A 54 4.39 -6.45 9.23
N PHE A 55 4.76 -6.06 8.02
CA PHE A 55 4.00 -6.38 6.83
C PHE A 55 4.91 -6.69 5.64
N TYR A 56 4.29 -7.26 4.62
CA TYR A 56 4.87 -7.53 3.32
C TYR A 56 3.89 -6.97 2.29
N LEU A 57 4.40 -6.43 1.19
CA LEU A 57 3.56 -6.21 0.03
C LEU A 57 3.24 -7.56 -0.60
N ALA A 58 2.03 -7.71 -1.11
CA ALA A 58 1.55 -8.95 -1.70
C ALA A 58 0.97 -8.70 -3.09
N ASP A 59 1.11 -9.70 -3.96
CA ASP A 59 0.40 -9.75 -5.23
C ASP A 59 -0.94 -10.46 -5.02
N ILE A 60 -1.97 -10.03 -5.75
CA ILE A 60 -3.27 -10.71 -5.73
C ILE A 60 -3.23 -11.78 -6.81
N MET A 61 -3.37 -13.04 -6.39
CA MET A 61 -3.22 -14.21 -7.23
C MET A 61 -4.54 -14.96 -7.35
N THR A 62 -4.78 -15.54 -8.52
CA THR A 62 -5.79 -16.58 -8.72
C THR A 62 -5.37 -17.88 -8.03
N LEU A 63 -6.31 -18.80 -7.83
CA LEU A 63 -6.02 -20.11 -7.19
C LEU A 63 -5.11 -21.01 -8.04
N ASP A 64 -5.00 -20.78 -9.35
CA ASP A 64 -4.03 -21.46 -10.23
C ASP A 64 -2.63 -20.81 -10.20
N GLY A 65 -2.40 -19.84 -9.31
CA GLY A 65 -1.10 -19.25 -9.04
C GLY A 65 -0.67 -18.19 -10.06
N LYS A 66 -1.60 -17.63 -10.84
CA LYS A 66 -1.33 -16.51 -11.76
C LYS A 66 -1.67 -15.18 -11.10
N PRO A 67 -1.01 -14.07 -11.48
CA PRO A 67 -1.49 -12.75 -11.09
C PRO A 67 -2.93 -12.56 -11.55
N TRP A 68 -3.78 -12.10 -10.66
CA TRP A 68 -5.14 -11.73 -11.02
C TRP A 68 -5.12 -10.48 -11.91
N GLU A 69 -5.98 -10.42 -12.91
CA GLU A 69 -5.99 -9.36 -13.92
C GLU A 69 -6.19 -7.95 -13.33
N CYS A 70 -6.87 -7.86 -12.18
CA CYS A 70 -7.09 -6.61 -11.46
C CYS A 70 -6.06 -6.34 -10.35
N CYS A 71 -4.96 -7.11 -10.25
CA CYS A 71 -3.90 -6.82 -9.28
C CYS A 71 -3.16 -5.52 -9.65
N PRO A 72 -3.21 -4.45 -8.82
CA PRO A 72 -2.58 -3.17 -9.17
C PRO A 72 -1.05 -3.24 -9.22
N ARG A 73 -0.45 -4.10 -8.39
CA ARG A 73 1.01 -4.29 -8.32
C ARG A 73 1.55 -4.99 -9.57
N ASP A 74 0.86 -6.03 -10.04
CA ASP A 74 1.19 -6.67 -11.32
C ASP A 74 0.93 -5.74 -12.51
N PHE A 75 -0.17 -4.98 -12.49
CA PHE A 75 -0.44 -3.96 -13.51
C PHE A 75 0.73 -2.98 -13.66
N LEU A 76 1.25 -2.44 -12.57
CA LEU A 76 2.43 -1.55 -12.59
C LEU A 76 3.67 -2.28 -13.15
N ARG A 77 3.91 -3.52 -12.71
CA ARG A 77 5.06 -4.32 -13.18
C ARG A 77 5.02 -4.55 -14.69
N ARG A 78 3.83 -4.87 -15.24
CA ARG A 78 3.62 -5.02 -16.69
C ARG A 78 3.82 -3.69 -17.44
N ALA A 79 3.34 -2.58 -16.88
CA ALA A 79 3.55 -1.26 -17.47
C ALA A 79 5.04 -0.87 -17.52
N LEU A 80 5.79 -1.17 -16.47
CA LEU A 80 7.25 -0.93 -16.44
C LEU A 80 7.99 -1.84 -17.42
N ALA A 81 7.60 -3.10 -17.54
CA ALA A 81 8.18 -4.01 -18.54
C ALA A 81 7.92 -3.53 -19.97
N ALA A 82 6.71 -3.02 -20.24
CA ALA A 82 6.38 -2.45 -21.54
C ALA A 82 7.16 -1.16 -21.84
N LEU A 83 7.37 -0.30 -20.84
CA LEU A 83 8.20 0.90 -20.97
C LEU A 83 9.63 0.54 -21.41
N GLU A 84 10.22 -0.46 -20.75
CA GLU A 84 11.56 -0.95 -21.08
C GLU A 84 11.59 -1.60 -22.48
N SER A 85 10.63 -2.46 -22.82
CA SER A 85 10.66 -3.20 -24.10
C SER A 85 10.38 -2.33 -25.32
N GLU A 86 9.51 -1.33 -25.19
CA GLU A 86 9.10 -0.47 -26.31
C GLU A 86 9.98 0.77 -26.47
N ALA A 87 10.64 1.23 -25.40
CA ALA A 87 11.39 2.48 -25.40
C ALA A 87 12.81 2.41 -24.82
N GLU A 88 13.23 1.26 -24.26
CA GLU A 88 14.52 1.11 -23.56
C GLU A 88 14.70 2.13 -22.42
N LEU A 89 13.59 2.42 -21.72
CA LEU A 89 13.53 3.38 -20.61
C LEU A 89 13.20 2.70 -19.28
N THR A 90 13.91 3.11 -18.24
CA THR A 90 13.60 2.78 -16.85
C THR A 90 12.99 4.00 -16.13
N LEU A 91 12.06 3.74 -15.21
CA LEU A 91 11.44 4.78 -14.38
C LEU A 91 12.16 4.90 -13.04
N MET A 92 12.65 6.10 -12.73
CA MET A 92 13.05 6.51 -11.38
C MET A 92 11.97 7.41 -10.79
N ALA A 93 11.42 7.04 -9.64
CA ALA A 93 10.35 7.79 -8.99
C ALA A 93 10.54 7.86 -7.46
N ALA A 94 10.09 8.97 -6.89
CA ALA A 94 9.92 9.19 -5.46
C ALA A 94 8.56 9.85 -5.23
N PHE A 95 7.98 9.65 -4.06
CA PHE A 95 6.68 10.23 -3.68
C PHE A 95 6.90 11.18 -2.49
N GLU A 96 6.39 12.40 -2.60
CA GLU A 96 6.37 13.38 -1.51
C GLU A 96 4.97 13.36 -0.89
N GLN A 97 4.86 12.89 0.37
CA GLN A 97 3.58 12.88 1.08
C GLN A 97 3.51 14.04 2.08
N GLU A 98 2.63 15.00 1.79
CA GLU A 98 2.19 15.99 2.78
C GLU A 98 0.99 15.44 3.56
N PHE A 99 0.91 15.79 4.84
CA PHE A 99 -0.22 15.44 5.70
C PHE A 99 -0.50 16.56 6.70
N VAL A 100 -1.69 16.54 7.29
CA VAL A 100 -2.09 17.49 8.34
C VAL A 100 -1.91 16.83 9.70
N TYR A 101 -1.04 17.39 10.53
CA TYR A 101 -0.88 16.99 11.92
C TYR A 101 -1.75 17.84 12.83
N THR A 102 -2.73 17.23 13.50
CA THR A 102 -3.65 17.92 14.42
C THR A 102 -3.30 17.73 15.90
N GLY A 103 -2.11 17.19 16.20
CA GLY A 103 -1.65 16.98 17.58
C GLY A 103 -1.15 18.23 18.30
N VAL A 104 -1.14 19.38 17.61
CA VAL A 104 -0.72 20.68 18.13
C VAL A 104 -1.77 21.75 17.81
N GLU A 105 -1.85 22.77 18.67
CA GLU A 105 -2.74 23.92 18.44
C GLU A 105 -2.29 24.73 17.22
N ASP A 106 -3.25 25.02 16.32
CA ASP A 106 -3.03 25.80 15.11
C ASP A 106 -2.49 27.20 15.44
N ARG A 107 -1.57 27.69 14.60
CA ARG A 107 -1.00 29.03 14.70
C ARG A 107 -1.05 29.70 13.32
N PRO A 108 -2.12 30.46 13.05
CA PRO A 108 -2.26 31.19 11.79
C PRO A 108 -1.04 32.07 11.48
N GLY A 109 -0.58 32.02 10.23
CA GLY A 109 0.56 32.81 9.76
C GLY A 109 1.94 32.25 10.11
N ALA A 110 2.03 31.05 10.71
CA ALA A 110 3.29 30.39 11.05
C ALA A 110 3.76 29.38 9.98
N THR A 111 3.41 29.56 8.71
CA THR A 111 3.82 28.66 7.61
C THR A 111 5.35 28.57 7.54
N TYR A 112 5.88 27.35 7.48
CA TYR A 112 7.32 27.04 7.49
C TYR A 112 8.11 27.60 8.69
N ALA A 113 7.44 28.02 9.77
CA ALA A 113 8.12 28.53 10.95
C ALA A 113 8.80 27.40 11.74
N LEU A 114 10.04 27.63 12.18
CA LEU A 114 10.77 26.69 13.04
C LEU A 114 10.01 26.34 14.33
N ASP A 115 9.24 27.28 14.87
CA ASP A 115 8.37 27.06 16.02
C ASP A 115 7.24 26.06 15.74
N ALA A 116 6.71 26.03 14.51
CA ALA A 116 5.68 25.06 14.12
C ALA A 116 6.24 23.62 14.16
N TRP A 117 7.47 23.42 13.70
CA TRP A 117 8.19 22.15 13.82
C TRP A 117 8.45 21.78 15.29
N ARG A 118 9.03 22.68 16.09
CA ARG A 118 9.40 22.38 17.50
C ARG A 118 8.22 21.99 18.40
N ARG A 119 7.02 22.45 18.09
CA ARG A 119 5.83 22.20 18.91
C ARG A 119 5.27 20.79 18.76
N GLN A 120 5.71 20.02 17.76
CA GLN A 120 5.18 18.67 17.49
C GLN A 120 5.72 17.58 18.44
N GLY A 121 6.65 17.93 19.35
CA GLY A 121 7.25 16.98 20.29
C GLY A 121 8.03 15.89 19.56
N ASP A 122 7.91 14.64 20.02
CA ASP A 122 8.59 13.47 19.44
C ASP A 122 8.00 13.04 18.08
N PHE A 123 6.98 13.74 17.57
CA PHE A 123 6.40 13.42 16.27
C PHE A 123 7.39 13.76 15.14
N GLY A 124 7.92 12.76 14.46
CA GLY A 124 8.88 12.96 13.36
C GLY A 124 10.35 13.04 13.78
N GLU A 125 10.67 12.74 15.05
CA GLU A 125 12.01 12.41 15.54
C GLU A 125 12.20 10.89 15.66
#